data_AF-A0A936X8T7-F1
#
_entry.id   AF-A0A936X8T7-F1
#
_cell.length_a   1.000
_cell.length_b   1.000
_cell.length_c   1.000
_cell.angle_alpha   90.00
_cell.angle_beta   90.00
_cell.angle_gamma   90.00
#
_symmetry.space_group_name_H-M   'P 1'
#
loop_
_entity.id
_entity.type
_entity.pdbx_description
1 polymer ?
#
loop_
_entity_poly.entity_id
_entity_poly.type
_entity_poly.pdbx_seq_one_letter_code
_entity_poly.pdbx_strand_id
1 'polypeptide(L)'
;MPLNVPQKYQYAVTTSAVPPASGAVSTINSQTVTSLTPSTTYYIHVRSACGFDLSTYGDWSTISFVTAATALPPGMAEWTGVENSTWYNPANWKCGFIPGATTAVLIPSGKPFYPVIVFDITIKSLDVKPGASVTVNDGIKLTITSQ
;
A
#
# COMPACT_ATOMS: atom_id res chain seq x y z
N MET A 1 -27.54 -8.19 38.33
CA MET A 1 -26.16 -8.61 38.00
C MET A 1 -25.60 -7.58 37.03
N PRO A 2 -24.57 -6.80 37.37
CA PRO A 2 -24.03 -5.82 36.43
C PRO A 2 -23.43 -6.55 35.22
N LEU A 3 -23.78 -6.06 34.03
CA LEU A 3 -23.39 -6.64 32.75
C LEU A 3 -21.87 -6.55 32.60
N ASN A 4 -21.21 -7.70 32.42
CA ASN A 4 -19.75 -7.80 32.27
C ASN A 4 -19.33 -7.40 30.84
N VAL A 5 -19.73 -6.20 30.42
CA VAL A 5 -19.32 -5.66 29.12
C VAL A 5 -17.89 -5.15 29.25
N PRO A 6 -16.96 -5.51 28.36
CA PRO A 6 -15.64 -4.92 28.34
C PRO A 6 -15.77 -3.41 28.19
N GLN A 7 -15.35 -2.66 29.22
CA GLN A 7 -15.49 -1.21 29.25
C GLN A 7 -14.27 -0.50 28.67
N LYS A 8 -13.12 -1.21 28.61
CA LYS A 8 -11.86 -0.74 28.07
C LYS A 8 -11.08 -1.90 27.44
N TYR A 9 -10.20 -1.56 26.50
CA TYR A 9 -9.34 -2.47 25.79
C TYR A 9 -7.89 -2.00 25.91
N GLN A 10 -6.95 -2.94 25.86
CA GLN A 10 -5.54 -2.64 25.64
C GLN A 10 -5.10 -3.27 24.34
N TYR A 11 -4.35 -2.51 23.54
CA TYR A 11 -3.82 -2.98 22.28
C TYR A 11 -2.34 -2.62 22.13
N ALA A 12 -1.63 -3.43 21.37
CA ALA A 12 -0.28 -3.14 20.91
C ALA A 12 -0.10 -3.65 19.49
N VAL A 13 0.54 -2.86 18.63
CA VAL A 13 0.94 -3.29 17.30
C VAL A 13 2.46 -3.35 17.27
N THR A 14 3.00 -4.55 17.06
CA THR A 14 4.45 -4.81 17.14
C THR A 14 4.92 -5.68 15.98
N THR A 15 6.23 -5.83 15.81
CA THR A 15 6.82 -6.79 14.85
C THR A 15 7.14 -8.15 15.50
N SER A 16 6.72 -8.36 16.75
CA SER A 16 6.94 -9.59 17.51
C SER A 16 5.64 -10.37 17.66
N ALA A 17 5.70 -11.69 17.50
CA ALA A 17 4.57 -12.55 17.83
C ALA A 17 4.30 -12.63 19.35
N VAL A 18 5.31 -12.31 20.18
CA VAL A 18 5.20 -12.33 21.64
C VAL A 18 4.56 -11.03 22.11
N PRO A 19 3.38 -11.06 22.78
CA PRO A 19 2.74 -9.86 23.29
C PRO A 19 3.62 -9.10 24.28
N PRO A 20 3.61 -7.76 24.26
CA PRO A 20 4.34 -6.97 25.24
C PRO A 20 3.71 -7.06 26.64
N ALA A 21 4.47 -6.69 27.67
CA ALA A 21 3.96 -6.63 29.05
C ALA A 21 2.79 -5.64 29.20
N SER A 22 2.78 -4.57 28.40
CA SER A 22 1.74 -3.54 28.37
C SER A 22 1.61 -2.94 26.96
N GLY A 23 0.49 -2.26 26.72
CA GLY A 23 0.16 -1.59 25.46
C GLY A 23 -0.68 -0.32 25.68
N ALA A 24 -1.11 0.29 24.58
CA ALA A 24 -1.97 1.46 24.59
C ALA A 24 -3.40 1.10 25.06
N VAL A 25 -4.03 1.98 25.84
CA VAL A 25 -5.38 1.78 26.37
C VAL A 25 -6.39 2.55 25.54
N SER A 26 -7.54 1.91 25.26
CA SER A 26 -8.66 2.45 24.50
C SER A 26 -9.98 2.23 25.24
N THR A 27 -10.92 3.15 25.10
CA THR A 27 -12.32 2.99 25.55
C THR A 27 -13.26 2.52 24.43
N ILE A 28 -12.78 2.46 23.19
CA ILE A 28 -13.52 2.00 22.01
C ILE A 28 -12.90 0.72 21.43
N ASN A 29 -13.69 -0.04 20.69
CA ASN A 29 -13.33 -1.34 20.12
C ASN A 29 -12.72 -1.26 18.70
N SER A 30 -12.39 -0.07 18.21
CA SER A 30 -11.72 0.15 16.94
C SER A 30 -10.59 1.15 17.10
N GLN A 31 -9.48 0.91 16.42
CA GLN A 31 -8.29 1.78 16.47
C GLN A 31 -7.65 1.90 15.10
N THR A 32 -7.21 3.12 14.78
CA THR A 32 -6.45 3.39 13.56
C THR A 32 -4.97 3.46 13.92
N VAL A 33 -4.16 2.62 13.28
CA VAL A 33 -2.71 2.61 13.45
C VAL A 33 -2.06 3.11 12.17
N THR A 34 -1.24 4.15 12.29
CA THR A 34 -0.58 4.84 11.17
C THR A 34 0.94 4.69 11.24
N SER A 35 1.65 5.22 10.24
CA SER A 35 3.12 5.25 10.18
C SER A 35 3.79 3.86 10.25
N LEU A 36 3.10 2.82 9.79
CA LEU A 36 3.66 1.48 9.72
C LEU A 36 4.61 1.36 8.53
N THR A 37 5.66 0.57 8.72
CA THR A 37 6.63 0.31 7.65
C THR A 37 6.00 -0.60 6.58
N PRO A 38 6.18 -0.31 5.28
CA PRO A 38 5.72 -1.17 4.19
C PRO A 38 6.35 -2.56 4.21
N SER A 39 5.73 -3.53 3.56
CA SER A 39 6.27 -4.91 3.41
C SER A 39 6.70 -5.57 4.72
N THR A 40 6.04 -5.23 5.83
CA THR A 40 6.45 -5.65 7.17
C THR A 40 5.31 -6.40 7.85
N THR A 41 5.64 -7.56 8.42
CA THR A 41 4.71 -8.33 9.24
C THR A 41 4.56 -7.65 10.60
N TYR A 42 3.32 -7.32 10.93
CA TYR A 42 2.94 -6.81 12.24
C TYR A 42 1.98 -7.77 12.92
N TYR A 43 2.03 -7.77 14.24
CA TYR A 43 1.13 -8.47 15.13
C TYR A 43 0.31 -7.46 15.90
N ILE A 44 -1.01 -7.62 15.86
CA ILE A 44 -1.94 -6.88 16.70
C ILE A 44 -2.24 -7.76 17.90
N HIS A 45 -1.86 -7.28 19.07
CA HIS A 45 -2.24 -7.87 20.35
C HIS A 45 -3.39 -7.04 20.93
N VAL A 46 -4.48 -7.69 21.34
CA VAL A 46 -5.63 -7.04 21.98
C VAL A 46 -6.05 -7.85 23.21
N ARG A 47 -6.36 -7.17 24.31
CA ARG A 47 -7.01 -7.77 25.49
C ARG A 47 -8.05 -6.82 26.07
N SER A 48 -9.08 -7.37 26.70
CA SER A 48 -10.11 -6.61 27.40
C SER A 48 -9.77 -6.43 28.88
N ALA A 49 -10.30 -5.35 29.47
CA ALA A 49 -10.38 -5.18 30.92
C ALA A 49 -11.83 -5.29 31.37
N CYS A 50 -12.08 -6.16 32.36
CA CYS A 50 -13.39 -6.38 32.98
C CYS A 50 -13.53 -5.44 34.18
N GLY A 51 -13.67 -4.12 33.96
CA GLY A 51 -13.75 -3.17 35.07
C GLY A 51 -13.42 -1.73 34.67
N PHE A 52 -13.75 -0.78 35.54
CA PHE A 52 -13.40 0.64 35.34
C PHE A 52 -11.93 0.92 35.67
N ASP A 53 -11.37 0.16 36.61
CA ASP A 53 -9.97 0.22 37.01
C ASP A 53 -9.15 -0.69 36.09
N LEU A 54 -8.13 -0.12 35.48
CA LEU A 54 -7.24 -0.81 34.52
C LEU A 54 -6.30 -1.81 35.22
N SER A 55 -6.75 -2.42 36.31
CA SER A 55 -5.94 -3.26 37.21
C SER A 55 -5.94 -4.73 36.80
N THR A 56 -6.98 -5.17 36.08
CA THR A 56 -7.15 -6.58 35.71
C THR A 56 -7.49 -6.70 34.21
N TYR A 57 -6.56 -7.30 33.46
CA TYR A 57 -6.76 -7.63 32.05
C TYR A 57 -6.90 -9.14 31.86
N GLY A 58 -7.63 -9.53 30.81
CA GLY A 58 -7.57 -10.90 30.30
C GLY A 58 -6.25 -11.19 29.57
N ASP A 59 -6.13 -12.40 29.05
CA ASP A 59 -4.99 -12.79 28.21
C ASP A 59 -4.98 -12.02 26.88
N TRP A 60 -3.79 -11.87 26.31
CA TRP A 60 -3.63 -11.28 24.98
C TRP A 60 -4.18 -12.21 23.89
N SER A 61 -5.08 -11.70 23.07
CA SER A 61 -5.39 -12.26 21.76
C SER A 61 -4.47 -11.65 20.70
N THR A 62 -3.88 -12.46 19.83
CA THR A 62 -2.93 -11.99 18.81
C THR A 62 -3.32 -12.43 17.42
N ILE A 63 -3.31 -11.49 16.47
CA ILE A 63 -3.42 -11.77 15.03
C ILE A 63 -2.29 -11.08 14.28
N SER A 64 -1.94 -11.58 13.09
CA SER A 64 -0.91 -10.98 12.23
C SER A 64 -1.50 -10.41 10.95
N PHE A 65 -0.89 -9.35 10.44
CA PHE A 65 -1.12 -8.82 9.10
C PHE A 65 0.20 -8.36 8.48
N VAL A 66 0.20 -8.16 7.16
CA VAL A 66 1.36 -7.63 6.43
C VAL A 66 0.94 -6.31 5.81
N THR A 67 1.74 -5.27 6.01
CA THR A 67 1.54 -3.98 5.35
C THR A 67 1.80 -4.08 3.85
N ALA A 68 1.06 -3.33 3.05
CA ALA A 68 1.26 -3.30 1.60
C ALA A 68 2.68 -2.82 1.25
N ALA A 69 3.27 -3.41 0.21
CA ALA A 69 4.54 -2.97 -0.32
C ALA A 69 4.40 -1.57 -0.94
N THR A 70 5.35 -0.68 -0.66
CA THR A 70 5.46 0.59 -1.40
C THR A 70 6.22 0.41 -2.71
N ALA A 71 7.11 -0.57 -2.78
CA ALA A 71 7.84 -0.92 -3.99
C ALA A 71 6.98 -1.68 -5.00
N LEU A 72 7.27 -1.48 -6.27
CA LEU A 72 6.70 -2.28 -7.35
C LEU A 72 7.39 -3.66 -7.41
N PRO A 73 6.72 -4.70 -7.93
CA PRO A 73 7.39 -5.95 -8.30
C PRO A 73 8.59 -5.70 -9.22
N PRO A 74 9.63 -6.55 -9.18
CA PRO A 74 10.77 -6.43 -10.07
C PRO A 74 10.34 -6.40 -11.54
N GLY A 75 10.91 -5.46 -12.30
CA GLY A 75 10.59 -5.29 -13.71
C GLY A 75 9.23 -4.65 -13.98
N MET A 76 8.59 -4.03 -12.98
CA MET A 76 7.34 -3.28 -13.16
C MET A 76 7.56 -1.77 -12.97
N ALA A 77 6.86 -0.98 -13.78
CA ALA A 77 6.81 0.47 -13.68
C ALA A 77 5.34 0.92 -13.57
N GLU A 78 5.09 1.87 -12.68
CA GLU A 78 3.75 2.44 -12.46
C GLU A 78 3.79 3.93 -12.77
N TRP A 79 2.88 4.36 -13.66
CA TRP A 79 2.72 5.76 -13.99
C TRP A 79 2.04 6.51 -12.83
N THR A 80 2.66 7.59 -12.38
CA THR A 80 2.10 8.53 -11.41
C THR A 80 1.53 9.76 -12.11
N GLY A 81 2.17 10.20 -13.20
CA GLY A 81 1.74 11.35 -13.99
C GLY A 81 1.60 12.62 -13.17
N VAL A 82 2.43 12.83 -12.13
CA VAL A 82 2.28 13.94 -11.18
C VAL A 82 2.81 15.26 -11.70
N GLU A 83 3.78 15.24 -12.63
CA GLU A 83 4.38 16.45 -13.18
C GLU A 83 3.75 16.85 -14.51
N ASN A 84 3.63 15.91 -15.46
CA ASN A 84 3.11 16.16 -16.79
C ASN A 84 2.82 14.84 -17.55
N SER A 85 2.52 14.96 -18.85
CA SER A 85 2.25 13.82 -19.74
C SER A 85 3.50 13.17 -20.36
N THR A 86 4.71 13.68 -20.16
CA THR A 86 5.90 13.18 -20.88
C THR A 86 6.32 11.80 -20.38
N TRP A 87 6.26 10.77 -21.25
CA TRP A 87 6.67 9.40 -20.92
C TRP A 87 8.10 9.31 -20.35
N TYR A 88 9.04 10.08 -20.88
CA TYR A 88 10.45 10.03 -20.48
C TYR A 88 10.81 10.89 -19.27
N ASN A 89 9.84 11.54 -18.62
CA ASN A 89 10.11 12.26 -17.38
C ASN A 89 10.10 11.27 -16.19
N PRO A 90 11.24 11.03 -15.51
CA PRO A 90 11.30 10.12 -14.36
C PRO A 90 10.29 10.46 -13.27
N ALA A 91 9.97 11.74 -13.06
CA ALA A 91 9.05 12.18 -12.02
C ALA A 91 7.60 11.69 -12.24
N ASN A 92 7.25 11.31 -13.48
CA ASN A 92 5.95 10.71 -13.78
C ASN A 92 5.90 9.19 -13.54
N TRP A 93 7.02 8.58 -13.13
CA TRP A 93 7.10 7.17 -12.80
C TRP A 93 7.39 6.97 -11.33
N LYS A 94 6.70 6.01 -10.73
CA LYS A 94 6.99 5.58 -9.37
C LYS A 94 8.45 5.13 -9.27
N CYS A 95 9.15 5.61 -8.24
CA CYS A 95 10.59 5.41 -8.02
C CYS A 95 11.50 5.95 -9.15
N GLY A 96 11.01 6.81 -10.05
CA GLY A 96 11.83 7.37 -11.13
C GLY A 96 12.17 6.39 -12.26
N PHE A 97 11.55 5.20 -12.28
CA PHE A 97 11.92 4.13 -13.19
C PHE A 97 11.21 4.25 -14.55
N ILE A 98 11.95 4.68 -15.57
CA ILE A 98 11.44 4.78 -16.95
C ILE A 98 11.38 3.36 -17.57
N PRO A 99 10.23 2.93 -18.12
CA PRO A 99 10.09 1.60 -18.71
C PRO A 99 10.96 1.38 -19.96
N GLY A 100 11.45 0.15 -20.11
CA GLY A 100 12.12 -0.34 -21.33
C GLY A 100 11.61 -1.73 -21.72
N ALA A 101 12.32 -2.41 -22.63
CA ALA A 101 11.84 -3.61 -23.32
C ALA A 101 11.44 -4.78 -22.40
N THR A 102 11.98 -4.85 -21.19
CA THR A 102 11.67 -5.90 -20.20
C THR A 102 10.66 -5.47 -19.15
N THR A 103 10.16 -4.24 -19.22
CA THR A 103 9.35 -3.62 -18.16
C THR A 103 7.87 -3.82 -18.42
N ALA A 104 7.16 -4.35 -17.41
CA ALA A 104 5.70 -4.34 -17.35
C ALA A 104 5.22 -2.95 -16.91
N VAL A 105 4.34 -2.34 -17.69
CA VAL A 105 3.83 -0.99 -17.43
C VAL A 105 2.40 -1.04 -16.91
N LEU A 106 2.16 -0.36 -15.79
CA LEU A 106 0.84 -0.11 -15.24
C LEU A 106 0.51 1.38 -15.34
N ILE A 107 -0.62 1.71 -15.98
CA ILE A 107 -1.23 3.04 -16.00
C ILE A 107 -2.51 3.01 -15.16
N PRO A 108 -2.48 3.46 -13.89
CA PRO A 108 -3.66 3.45 -13.05
C PRO A 108 -4.65 4.57 -13.44
N SER A 109 -5.89 4.47 -12.98
CA SER A 109 -6.91 5.51 -13.17
C SER A 109 -6.68 6.71 -12.26
N GLY A 110 -7.37 7.82 -12.56
CA GLY A 110 -7.40 9.02 -11.71
C GLY A 110 -6.09 9.81 -11.65
N LYS A 111 -5.21 9.65 -12.65
CA LYS A 111 -3.96 10.42 -12.72
C LYS A 111 -4.23 11.82 -13.28
N PRO A 112 -3.51 12.86 -12.78
CA PRO A 112 -3.73 14.22 -13.26
C PRO A 112 -3.27 14.40 -14.71
N PHE A 113 -2.23 13.68 -15.11
CA PHE A 113 -1.76 13.61 -16.50
C PHE A 113 -1.57 12.16 -16.93
N TYR A 114 -1.99 11.82 -18.14
CA TYR A 114 -1.77 10.52 -18.75
C TYR A 114 -0.58 10.54 -19.73
N PRO A 115 0.11 9.41 -19.96
CA PRO A 115 1.32 9.39 -20.75
C PRO A 115 1.08 9.75 -22.22
N VAL A 116 2.00 10.54 -22.77
CA VAL A 116 2.17 10.85 -24.18
C VAL A 116 3.54 10.34 -24.61
N ILE A 117 3.54 9.43 -25.57
CA ILE A 117 4.73 8.79 -26.13
C ILE A 117 5.09 9.51 -27.43
N VAL A 118 6.30 10.08 -27.46
CA VAL A 118 6.79 10.92 -28.56
C VAL A 118 8.03 10.36 -29.26
N PHE A 119 8.51 9.19 -28.84
CA PHE A 119 9.61 8.44 -29.45
C PHE A 119 9.25 6.96 -29.50
N ASP A 120 9.84 6.21 -30.43
CA ASP A 120 9.65 4.77 -30.52
C ASP A 120 10.12 4.10 -29.23
N ILE A 121 9.25 3.29 -28.61
CA ILE A 121 9.57 2.57 -27.39
C ILE A 121 9.18 1.10 -27.50
N THR A 122 9.87 0.29 -26.70
CA THR A 122 9.55 -1.12 -26.51
C THR A 122 9.35 -1.38 -25.03
N ILE A 123 8.26 -2.08 -24.68
CA ILE A 123 7.94 -2.51 -23.32
C ILE A 123 7.52 -3.99 -23.31
N LYS A 124 7.51 -4.61 -22.14
CA LYS A 124 7.09 -6.02 -22.01
C LYS A 124 5.58 -6.17 -22.10
N SER A 125 4.85 -5.39 -21.31
CA SER A 125 3.39 -5.40 -21.27
C SER A 125 2.87 -4.02 -20.88
N LEU A 126 1.60 -3.76 -21.23
CA LEU A 126 0.90 -2.53 -20.89
C LEU A 126 -0.47 -2.87 -20.30
N ASP A 127 -0.70 -2.47 -19.05
CA ASP A 127 -1.97 -2.57 -18.34
C ASP A 127 -2.51 -1.16 -18.10
N VAL A 128 -3.60 -0.80 -18.80
CA VAL A 128 -4.27 0.49 -18.68
C VAL A 128 -5.58 0.29 -17.92
N LYS A 129 -5.68 0.85 -16.72
CA LYS A 129 -6.88 0.70 -15.89
C LYS A 129 -8.07 1.48 -16.47
N PRO A 130 -9.32 1.06 -16.18
CA PRO A 130 -10.51 1.78 -16.64
C PRO A 130 -10.47 3.27 -16.29
N GLY A 131 -10.70 4.14 -17.28
CA GLY A 131 -10.61 5.59 -17.13
C GLY A 131 -9.21 6.18 -17.27
N ALA A 132 -8.20 5.36 -17.56
CA ALA A 132 -6.88 5.81 -17.97
C ALA A 132 -6.69 5.80 -19.49
N SER A 133 -5.71 6.56 -19.96
CA SER A 133 -5.33 6.62 -21.38
C SER A 133 -3.82 6.58 -21.56
N VAL A 134 -3.38 6.23 -22.76
CA VAL A 134 -2.01 6.40 -23.25
C VAL A 134 -2.13 6.96 -24.66
N THR A 135 -1.46 8.07 -24.92
CA THR A 135 -1.41 8.69 -26.25
C THR A 135 -0.09 8.36 -26.91
N VAL A 136 -0.13 7.83 -28.12
CA VAL A 136 1.05 7.64 -28.98
C VAL A 136 0.95 8.67 -30.09
N ASN A 137 1.96 9.54 -30.22
CA ASN A 137 1.96 10.56 -31.26
C ASN A 137 2.03 9.94 -32.67
N ASP A 138 1.57 10.69 -33.67
CA ASP A 138 1.60 10.24 -35.05
C ASP A 138 3.04 9.90 -35.49
N GLY A 139 3.17 8.81 -36.26
CA GLY A 139 4.46 8.27 -36.70
C GLY A 139 5.28 7.52 -35.63
N ILE A 140 4.84 7.47 -34.36
CA ILE A 140 5.55 6.80 -33.27
C ILE A 140 5.10 5.35 -33.08
N LYS A 141 6.05 4.45 -32.80
CA LYS A 141 5.80 3.04 -32.53
C LYS A 141 5.94 2.70 -31.06
N LEU A 142 4.86 2.18 -30.48
CA LEU A 142 4.87 1.46 -29.21
C LEU A 142 4.92 -0.05 -29.51
N THR A 143 6.04 -0.70 -29.20
CA THR A 143 6.23 -2.15 -29.37
C THR A 143 6.04 -2.87 -28.04
N ILE A 144 5.24 -3.96 -28.05
CA ILE A 144 5.00 -4.81 -26.88
C ILE A 144 5.56 -6.20 -27.16
N THR A 145 6.51 -6.69 -26.35
CA THR A 145 7.27 -7.93 -26.63
C THR A 145 6.60 -9.24 -26.20
N SER A 146 5.29 -9.20 -25.94
CA SER A 146 4.40 -10.25 -25.41
C SER A 146 4.31 -10.37 -23.87
N GLN A 147 3.06 -10.55 -23.39
CA GLN A 147 2.69 -10.89 -22.02
C GLN A 147 3.24 -12.25 -21.60
#